data_AF-A0A8K1C5L3-F1
#
_entry.id   AF-A0A8K1C5L3-F1
#
_cell.length_a   1.000
_cell.length_b   1.000
_cell.length_c   1.000
_cell.angle_alpha   90.00
_cell.angle_beta   90.00
_cell.angle_gamma   90.00
#
_symmetry.space_group_name_H-M   'P 1'
#
loop_
_entity.id
_entity.type
_entity.pdbx_description
1 polymer ?
#
loop_
_entity_poly.entity_id
_entity_poly.type
_entity_poly.pdbx_seq_one_letter_code
_entity_poly.pdbx_strand_id
1 'polypeptide(L)'
;MGTTVELSAETHVDMCEGPLMGVSKEDATSSAARVVSPERNRFPFCIVWSPLPLITWFIPFIGHMGIATSDGIIYDFAGPYTIGREHFAFGAPTRYIQCDVKADQVEKWDQSVERGCSIYETRMHNLFCDNCHSHVATCLEHMQYRGIKRWNMVMLCFWMFFRGKYVDPVGFLKSWIPFVLVVIIIYFAV
;
A
#
# COMPACT_ATOMS: atom_id res chain seq x y z
N MET A 1 -76.15 43.70 20.42
CA MET A 1 -74.81 44.31 20.27
C MET A 1 -73.82 43.19 20.54
N GLY A 2 -73.29 42.46 19.58
CA GLY A 2 -72.39 42.85 18.47
C GLY A 2 -71.04 42.12 18.72
N THR A 3 -70.81 40.96 18.08
CA THR A 3 -69.83 40.64 17.01
C THR A 3 -68.35 40.40 17.42
N THR A 4 -67.93 39.12 17.28
CA THR A 4 -66.66 38.52 16.75
C THR A 4 -65.26 39.07 17.09
N VAL A 5 -64.27 38.18 17.35
CA VAL A 5 -63.13 37.77 16.46
C VAL A 5 -62.26 36.66 17.13
N GLU A 6 -61.78 35.71 16.32
CA GLU A 6 -60.88 34.56 16.57
C GLU A 6 -59.42 34.91 16.97
N LEU A 7 -58.62 33.97 17.52
CA LEU A 7 -57.58 33.21 16.79
C LEU A 7 -56.59 32.43 17.72
N SER A 8 -56.24 31.24 17.24
CA SER A 8 -55.35 30.15 17.68
C SER A 8 -53.90 30.50 18.10
N ALA A 9 -53.29 29.68 18.97
CA ALA A 9 -52.01 28.98 18.71
C ALA A 9 -51.56 28.07 19.90
N GLU A 10 -51.55 26.75 19.68
CA GLU A 10 -50.73 25.76 20.41
C GLU A 10 -49.41 25.56 19.65
N THR A 11 -48.28 25.43 20.36
CA THR A 11 -47.08 24.76 19.81
C THR A 11 -46.40 23.88 20.85
N HIS A 12 -46.51 22.59 20.58
CA HIS A 12 -45.81 21.44 21.15
C HIS A 12 -44.34 21.45 20.67
N VAL A 13 -43.37 21.34 21.57
CA VAL A 13 -41.94 21.24 21.22
C VAL A 13 -41.54 19.77 21.24
N ASP A 14 -41.35 19.20 20.05
CA ASP A 14 -40.89 17.83 19.83
C ASP A 14 -39.35 17.78 19.87
N MET A 15 -38.79 16.84 20.62
CA MET A 15 -37.36 16.58 20.67
C MET A 15 -36.94 15.76 19.44
N CYS A 16 -36.21 16.37 18.52
CA CYS A 16 -35.56 15.63 17.43
C CYS A 16 -34.41 14.76 17.97
N GLU A 17 -34.61 13.45 17.99
CA GLU A 17 -33.52 12.48 17.97
C GLU A 17 -32.79 12.58 16.63
N GLY A 18 -31.48 12.82 16.68
CA GLY A 18 -30.63 12.77 15.49
C GLY A 18 -30.44 11.31 15.03
N PRO A 19 -30.40 11.02 13.72
CA PRO A 19 -30.25 9.64 13.25
C PRO A 19 -28.86 9.09 13.60
N LEU A 20 -28.83 7.95 14.29
CA LEU A 20 -27.68 7.04 14.33
C LEU A 20 -27.36 6.63 12.89
N MET A 21 -26.27 7.17 12.34
CA MET A 21 -25.72 6.77 11.04
C MET A 21 -25.41 5.26 11.09
N GLY A 22 -26.30 4.46 10.49
CA GLY A 22 -26.09 3.04 10.31
C GLY A 22 -24.95 2.85 9.31
N VAL A 23 -23.82 2.31 9.76
CA VAL A 23 -22.78 1.79 8.87
C VAL A 23 -23.43 0.71 8.01
N SER A 24 -23.54 0.97 6.71
CA SER A 24 -24.17 0.03 5.78
C SER A 24 -23.35 -1.25 5.73
N LYS A 25 -24.02 -2.39 5.52
CA LYS A 25 -23.36 -3.71 5.44
C LYS A 25 -22.31 -3.77 4.32
N GLU A 26 -22.46 -2.92 3.30
CA GLU A 26 -21.54 -2.73 2.17
C GLU A 26 -20.29 -1.93 2.55
N ASP A 27 -20.41 -0.92 3.41
CA ASP A 27 -19.25 -0.17 3.94
C ASP A 27 -18.40 -1.05 4.87
N ALA A 28 -19.03 -1.91 5.67
CA ALA A 28 -18.34 -2.84 6.56
C ALA A 28 -17.58 -3.94 5.79
N THR A 29 -18.16 -4.50 4.73
CA THR A 29 -17.47 -5.48 3.85
C THR A 29 -16.37 -4.83 3.01
N SER A 30 -16.58 -3.61 2.51
CA SER A 30 -15.56 -2.81 1.82
C SER A 30 -14.39 -2.42 2.73
N SER A 31 -14.67 -2.14 4.00
CA SER A 31 -13.66 -1.89 5.02
C SER A 31 -12.87 -3.15 5.38
N ALA A 32 -13.55 -4.28 5.57
CA ALA A 32 -12.91 -5.57 5.86
C ALA A 32 -12.03 -6.05 4.70
N ALA A 33 -12.44 -5.84 3.44
CA ALA A 33 -11.64 -6.15 2.25
C ALA A 33 -10.33 -5.34 2.18
N ARG A 34 -10.26 -4.20 2.87
CA ARG A 34 -9.05 -3.37 2.95
C ARG A 34 -8.14 -3.71 4.13
N VAL A 35 -8.44 -4.72 4.94
CA VAL A 35 -7.60 -5.05 6.10
C VAL A 35 -6.34 -5.81 5.66
N VAL A 36 -5.17 -5.25 5.96
CA VAL A 36 -3.89 -5.95 5.79
C VAL A 36 -3.80 -7.11 6.79
N SER A 37 -3.55 -8.30 6.29
CA SER A 37 -3.49 -9.56 7.05
C SER A 37 -2.17 -10.27 6.73
N PRO A 38 -1.06 -9.91 7.39
CA PRO A 38 0.26 -10.46 7.10
C PRO A 38 0.35 -11.98 7.29
N GLU A 39 -0.39 -12.53 8.25
CA GLU A 39 -0.46 -13.96 8.55
C GLU A 39 -1.09 -14.77 7.41
N ARG A 40 -1.90 -14.12 6.57
CA ARG A 40 -2.48 -14.70 5.35
C ARG A 40 -1.72 -14.31 4.09
N ASN A 41 -0.63 -13.56 4.22
CA ASN A 41 0.07 -12.94 3.10
C ASN A 41 -0.88 -12.11 2.21
N ARG A 42 -1.73 -11.28 2.84
CA ARG A 42 -2.70 -10.42 2.15
C ARG A 42 -2.46 -8.96 2.47
N PHE A 43 -2.16 -8.19 1.44
CA PHE A 43 -1.79 -6.76 1.54
C PHE A 43 -2.62 -5.90 0.57
N PRO A 44 -3.95 -5.83 0.73
CA PRO A 44 -4.84 -5.16 -0.23
C PRO A 44 -4.40 -3.71 -0.49
N PHE A 45 -4.25 -3.35 -1.77
CA PHE A 45 -3.81 -2.03 -2.25
C PHE A 45 -2.42 -1.58 -1.74
N CYS A 46 -1.56 -2.51 -1.34
CA CYS A 46 -0.27 -2.14 -0.77
C CYS A 46 0.86 -2.16 -1.78
N ILE A 47 1.82 -1.26 -1.56
CA ILE A 47 3.20 -1.45 -1.99
C ILE A 47 3.91 -2.16 -0.84
N VAL A 48 4.61 -3.25 -1.12
CA VAL A 48 5.31 -4.07 -0.14
C VAL A 48 6.82 -4.02 -0.34
N TRP A 49 7.58 -4.26 0.72
CA TRP A 49 9.04 -4.20 0.68
C TRP A 49 9.72 -5.21 1.61
N SER A 50 10.85 -5.76 1.18
CA SER A 50 11.70 -6.64 1.97
C SER A 50 13.19 -6.30 1.80
N PRO A 51 14.03 -6.57 2.82
CA PRO A 51 15.46 -6.32 2.72
C PRO A 51 16.10 -7.25 1.68
N LEU A 52 16.93 -6.69 0.79
CA LEU A 52 17.80 -7.47 -0.08
C LEU A 52 19.04 -7.92 0.69
N PRO A 53 19.38 -9.22 0.68
CA PRO A 53 20.63 -9.72 1.24
C PRO A 53 21.83 -8.96 0.65
N LEU A 54 22.84 -8.72 1.48
CA LEU A 54 24.06 -7.97 1.16
C LEU A 54 23.82 -6.48 0.90
N ILE A 55 22.90 -6.08 0.02
CA ILE A 55 22.70 -4.68 -0.37
C ILE A 55 22.09 -3.86 0.76
N THR A 56 20.98 -4.32 1.34
CA THR A 56 20.33 -3.61 2.45
C THR A 56 21.21 -3.53 3.69
N TRP A 57 22.16 -4.45 3.84
CA TRP A 57 23.10 -4.48 4.96
C TRP A 57 24.06 -3.30 4.94
N PHE A 58 24.39 -2.75 3.76
CA PHE A 58 25.20 -1.53 3.65
C PHE A 58 24.33 -0.28 3.45
N ILE A 59 23.15 -0.44 2.82
CA ILE A 59 22.27 0.67 2.43
C ILE A 59 20.82 0.34 2.83
N PRO A 60 20.39 0.67 4.06
CA PRO A 60 19.15 0.15 4.66
C PRO A 60 17.86 0.69 4.03
N PHE A 61 17.95 1.66 3.12
CA PHE A 61 16.83 2.18 2.35
C PHE A 61 16.65 1.52 0.98
N ILE A 62 17.61 0.71 0.50
CA ILE A 62 17.48 -0.08 -0.73
C ILE A 62 17.02 -1.48 -0.36
N GLY A 63 16.01 -2.01 -1.06
CA GLY A 63 15.55 -3.39 -0.91
C GLY A 63 14.64 -3.80 -2.06
N HIS A 64 13.87 -4.87 -1.88
CA HIS A 64 12.95 -5.39 -2.89
C HIS A 64 11.59 -4.73 -2.76
N MET A 65 10.91 -4.51 -3.88
CA MET A 65 9.59 -3.89 -3.89
C MET A 65 8.58 -4.70 -4.71
N GLY A 66 7.37 -4.79 -4.21
CA GLY A 66 6.22 -5.37 -4.90
C GLY A 66 4.99 -4.50 -4.75
N ILE A 67 3.95 -4.83 -5.52
CA ILE A 67 2.64 -4.18 -5.44
C ILE A 67 1.56 -5.26 -5.36
N ALA A 68 0.52 -4.99 -4.60
CA ALA A 68 -0.56 -5.93 -4.36
C ALA A 68 -1.89 -5.46 -4.95
N THR A 69 -2.69 -6.42 -5.42
CA THR A 69 -4.05 -6.20 -5.93
C THR A 69 -5.01 -5.76 -4.83
N SER A 70 -6.26 -5.48 -5.20
CA SER A 70 -7.36 -5.21 -4.28
C SER A 70 -7.63 -6.36 -3.30
N ASP A 71 -7.46 -7.61 -3.76
CA ASP A 71 -7.52 -8.82 -2.91
C ASP A 71 -6.25 -9.04 -2.07
N GLY A 72 -5.23 -8.20 -2.25
CA GLY A 72 -3.98 -8.27 -1.49
C GLY A 72 -2.99 -9.32 -1.97
N ILE A 73 -3.12 -9.82 -3.19
CA ILE A 73 -2.15 -10.72 -3.84
C ILE A 73 -0.96 -9.90 -4.30
N ILE A 74 0.24 -10.25 -3.83
CA ILE A 74 1.48 -9.55 -4.16
C ILE A 74 2.02 -10.00 -5.53
N TYR A 75 2.45 -9.02 -6.32
CA TYR A 75 3.22 -9.18 -7.54
C TYR A 75 4.54 -8.41 -7.45
N ASP A 76 5.62 -9.02 -7.90
CA ASP A 76 6.95 -8.45 -7.88
C ASP A 76 7.77 -8.85 -9.10
N PHE A 77 8.65 -7.97 -9.54
CA PHE A 77 9.60 -8.30 -10.61
C PHE A 77 10.82 -8.99 -9.99
N ALA A 78 10.77 -10.33 -9.95
CA ALA A 78 11.73 -11.17 -9.23
C ALA A 78 13.06 -11.36 -9.97
N GLY A 79 13.07 -11.11 -11.27
CA GLY A 79 14.23 -11.30 -12.14
C GLY A 79 13.85 -11.12 -13.61
N PRO A 80 14.79 -11.28 -14.56
CA PRO A 80 14.53 -11.05 -15.97
C PRO A 80 13.31 -11.83 -16.45
N TYR A 81 12.36 -11.15 -17.11
CA TYR A 81 11.14 -11.73 -17.67
C TYR A 81 10.24 -12.46 -16.64
N THR A 82 10.49 -12.26 -15.35
CA THR A 82 9.91 -13.07 -14.28
C THR A 82 9.15 -12.20 -13.30
N ILE A 83 7.82 -12.30 -13.36
CA ILE A 83 6.93 -11.74 -12.35
C ILE A 83 6.59 -12.83 -11.32
N GLY A 84 6.98 -12.58 -10.08
CA GLY A 84 6.54 -13.36 -8.93
C GLY A 84 5.08 -13.02 -8.60
N ARG A 85 4.35 -14.03 -8.16
CA ARG A 85 2.96 -13.93 -7.69
C ARG A 85 2.86 -14.70 -6.38
N GLU A 86 2.25 -14.09 -5.36
CA GLU A 86 2.08 -14.63 -3.99
C GLU A 86 3.41 -14.80 -3.22
N HIS A 87 4.45 -15.35 -3.84
CA HIS A 87 5.75 -15.61 -3.24
C HIS A 87 6.74 -14.50 -3.58
N PHE A 88 6.89 -13.55 -2.65
CA PHE A 88 7.80 -12.42 -2.78
C PHE A 88 9.28 -12.88 -2.79
N ALA A 89 10.05 -12.47 -3.80
CA ALA A 89 11.32 -13.11 -4.17
C ALA A 89 12.41 -13.12 -3.08
N PHE A 90 12.40 -12.16 -2.16
CA PHE A 90 13.41 -12.01 -1.10
C PHE A 90 12.83 -12.21 0.30
N GLY A 91 11.87 -13.14 0.41
CA GLY A 91 11.18 -13.47 1.65
C GLY A 91 9.96 -12.59 1.90
N ALA A 92 9.24 -12.85 2.99
CA ALA A 92 8.01 -12.13 3.33
C ALA A 92 8.24 -10.60 3.44
N PRO A 93 7.25 -9.77 3.07
CA PRO A 93 7.30 -8.34 3.31
C PRO A 93 7.65 -8.02 4.76
N THR A 94 8.57 -7.09 4.95
CA THR A 94 8.91 -6.53 6.27
C THR A 94 8.33 -5.14 6.45
N ARG A 95 8.03 -4.47 5.34
CA ARG A 95 7.42 -3.14 5.31
C ARG A 95 6.34 -3.05 4.24
N TYR A 96 5.38 -2.17 4.43
CA TYR A 96 4.35 -1.88 3.45
C TYR A 96 3.83 -0.44 3.55
N ILE A 97 3.29 0.06 2.43
CA ILE A 97 2.49 1.27 2.35
C ILE A 97 1.15 0.86 1.75
N GLN A 98 0.07 1.05 2.50
CA GLN A 98 -1.27 0.88 1.95
C GLN A 98 -1.70 2.15 1.22
N CYS A 99 -2.03 2.00 -0.06
CA CYS A 99 -2.52 3.10 -0.89
C CYS A 99 -3.99 3.38 -0.60
N ASP A 100 -4.36 4.66 -0.66
CA ASP A 100 -5.74 5.10 -0.53
C ASP A 100 -6.42 5.04 -1.89
N VAL A 101 -7.15 3.96 -2.14
CA VAL A 101 -7.84 3.68 -3.40
C VAL A 101 -9.34 3.76 -3.16
N LYS A 102 -10.01 4.67 -3.88
CA LYS A 102 -11.46 4.85 -3.81
C LYS A 102 -12.19 3.64 -4.38
N ALA A 103 -13.43 3.43 -3.92
CA ALA A 103 -14.22 2.26 -4.32
C ALA A 103 -14.46 2.18 -5.85
N ASP A 104 -14.64 3.32 -6.51
CA ASP A 104 -14.80 3.44 -7.97
C ASP A 104 -13.48 3.25 -8.75
N GLN A 105 -12.34 3.14 -8.07
CA GLN A 105 -11.02 3.00 -8.67
C GLN A 105 -10.41 1.60 -8.47
N VAL A 106 -11.10 0.69 -7.79
CA VAL A 106 -10.61 -0.66 -7.46
C VAL A 106 -10.28 -1.44 -8.73
N GLU A 107 -11.20 -1.49 -9.69
CA GLU A 107 -10.97 -2.19 -10.96
C GLU A 107 -9.78 -1.60 -11.73
N LYS A 108 -9.68 -0.27 -11.79
CA LYS A 108 -8.56 0.41 -12.44
C LYS A 108 -7.23 0.09 -11.77
N TRP A 109 -7.21 -0.05 -10.44
CA TRP A 109 -6.01 -0.44 -9.69
C TRP A 109 -5.53 -1.82 -10.13
N ASP A 110 -6.41 -2.81 -10.14
CA ASP A 110 -6.05 -4.19 -10.51
C ASP A 110 -5.62 -4.30 -11.97
N GLN A 111 -6.34 -3.64 -12.90
CA GLN A 111 -5.94 -3.56 -14.30
C GLN A 111 -4.56 -2.89 -14.48
N SER A 112 -4.23 -1.90 -13.65
CA SER A 112 -2.92 -1.22 -13.70
C SER A 112 -1.79 -2.10 -13.17
N VAL A 113 -2.06 -2.91 -12.14
CA VAL A 113 -1.12 -3.93 -11.64
C VAL A 113 -0.89 -5.00 -12.70
N GLU A 114 -1.97 -5.55 -13.28
CA GLU A 114 -1.88 -6.55 -14.36
C GLU A 114 -1.12 -5.98 -15.57
N ARG A 115 -1.40 -4.73 -15.94
CA ARG A 115 -0.70 -4.08 -17.05
C ARG A 115 0.80 -3.97 -16.77
N GLY A 116 1.18 -3.55 -15.55
CA GLY A 116 2.58 -3.50 -15.13
C GLY A 116 3.25 -4.86 -15.21
N CYS A 117 2.58 -5.92 -14.74
CA CYS A 117 3.08 -7.29 -14.83
C CYS A 117 3.34 -7.70 -16.29
N SER A 118 2.36 -7.52 -17.18
CA SER A 118 2.49 -7.88 -18.61
C SER A 118 3.66 -7.16 -19.31
N ILE A 119 3.96 -5.92 -18.90
CA ILE A 119 5.09 -5.18 -19.44
C ILE A 119 6.39 -5.82 -18.96
N TYR A 120 6.51 -6.10 -17.66
CA TYR A 120 7.76 -6.58 -17.07
C TYR A 120 8.05 -8.06 -17.30
N GLU A 121 7.04 -8.86 -17.65
CA GLU A 121 7.23 -10.19 -18.23
C GLU A 121 8.08 -10.16 -19.52
N THR A 122 8.15 -9.01 -20.21
CA THR A 122 8.96 -8.84 -21.42
C THR A 122 10.28 -8.09 -21.19
N ARG A 123 10.59 -7.69 -19.95
CA ARG A 123 11.74 -6.83 -19.62
C ARG A 123 12.92 -7.63 -19.07
N MET A 124 14.12 -7.20 -19.44
CA MET A 124 15.35 -7.67 -18.82
C MET A 124 15.54 -6.95 -17.48
N HIS A 125 15.72 -7.71 -16.39
CA HIS A 125 15.93 -7.12 -15.07
C HIS A 125 17.36 -6.59 -14.93
N ASN A 126 17.49 -5.29 -14.66
CA ASN A 126 18.76 -4.66 -14.31
C ASN A 126 18.66 -4.04 -12.92
N LEU A 127 19.51 -4.52 -12.00
CA LEU A 127 19.52 -4.18 -10.58
C LEU A 127 19.43 -2.66 -10.30
N PHE A 128 20.05 -1.82 -11.14
CA PHE A 128 20.15 -0.39 -10.90
C PHE A 128 19.21 0.49 -11.74
N CYS A 129 18.68 0.02 -12.87
CA CYS A 129 17.99 0.89 -13.84
C CYS A 129 16.59 0.41 -14.25
N ASP A 130 16.35 -0.91 -14.26
CA ASP A 130 15.05 -1.50 -14.63
C ASP A 130 14.79 -2.69 -13.71
N ASN A 131 14.31 -2.37 -12.51
CA ASN A 131 14.22 -3.29 -11.38
C ASN A 131 12.79 -3.34 -10.81
N CYS A 132 12.65 -4.00 -9.68
CA CYS A 132 11.39 -4.13 -8.95
C CYS A 132 10.71 -2.80 -8.58
N HIS A 133 11.48 -1.74 -8.31
CA HIS A 133 10.89 -0.41 -8.08
C HIS A 133 10.35 0.20 -9.38
N SER A 134 11.06 0.03 -10.50
CA SER A 134 10.58 0.50 -11.82
C SER A 134 9.25 -0.20 -12.18
N HIS A 135 9.12 -1.50 -11.89
CA HIS A 135 7.87 -2.24 -12.06
C HIS A 135 6.71 -1.63 -11.28
N VAL A 136 6.89 -1.38 -9.99
CA VAL A 136 5.86 -0.72 -9.16
C VAL A 136 5.56 0.70 -9.66
N ALA A 137 6.57 1.45 -10.09
CA ALA A 137 6.37 2.78 -10.66
C ALA A 137 5.48 2.74 -11.91
N THR A 138 5.72 1.79 -12.82
CA THR A 138 4.89 1.59 -14.02
C THR A 138 3.44 1.27 -13.65
N CYS A 139 3.21 0.42 -12.65
CA CYS A 139 1.84 0.14 -12.16
C CYS A 139 1.14 1.42 -11.68
N LEU A 140 1.83 2.23 -10.87
CA LEU A 140 1.27 3.47 -10.32
C LEU A 140 1.06 4.56 -11.37
N GLU A 141 1.89 4.61 -12.42
CA GLU A 141 1.70 5.49 -13.58
C GLU A 141 0.44 5.12 -14.37
N HIS A 142 0.24 3.83 -14.66
CA HIS A 142 -0.99 3.36 -15.31
C HIS A 142 -2.24 3.66 -14.47
N MET A 143 -2.12 3.50 -13.15
CA MET A 143 -3.18 3.89 -12.22
C MET A 143 -3.42 5.41 -12.21
N GLN A 144 -2.41 6.20 -12.55
CA GLN A 144 -2.32 7.64 -12.30
C GLN A 144 -2.54 7.95 -10.81
N TYR A 145 -1.94 7.13 -9.95
CA TYR A 145 -2.15 7.21 -8.52
C TYR A 145 -1.75 8.59 -7.99
N ARG A 146 -2.64 9.23 -7.23
CA ARG A 146 -2.51 10.62 -6.73
C ARG A 146 -2.33 11.68 -7.81
N GLY A 147 -2.75 11.41 -9.05
CA GLY A 147 -2.59 12.32 -10.19
C GLY A 147 -1.14 12.48 -10.66
N ILE A 148 -0.20 11.67 -10.14
CA ILE A 148 1.20 11.70 -10.54
C ILE A 148 1.35 10.89 -11.83
N LYS A 149 1.86 11.55 -12.88
CA LYS A 149 2.03 10.96 -14.21
C LYS A 149 3.38 10.25 -14.40
N ARG A 150 4.36 10.53 -13.55
CA ARG A 150 5.74 10.04 -13.67
C ARG A 150 6.25 9.53 -12.34
N TRP A 151 5.92 8.29 -12.00
CA TRP A 151 6.52 7.63 -10.85
C TRP A 151 7.91 7.11 -11.23
N ASN A 152 8.81 7.00 -10.28
CA ASN A 152 10.12 6.41 -10.54
C ASN A 152 10.67 5.72 -9.30
N MET A 153 11.72 4.92 -9.51
CA MET A 153 12.32 4.10 -8.48
C MET A 153 12.83 4.88 -7.26
N VAL A 154 13.33 6.11 -7.47
CA VAL A 154 13.88 6.96 -6.40
C VAL A 154 12.77 7.50 -5.52
N MET A 155 11.68 7.99 -6.13
CA MET A 155 10.48 8.41 -5.40
C MET A 155 9.93 7.28 -4.54
N LEU A 156 9.82 6.08 -5.10
CA LEU A 156 9.33 4.91 -4.39
C LEU A 156 10.27 4.46 -3.27
N CYS A 157 11.58 4.49 -3.51
CA CYS A 157 12.60 4.20 -2.49
C CYS A 157 12.43 5.09 -1.26
N PHE A 158 12.40 6.42 -1.45
CA PHE A 158 12.21 7.35 -0.34
C PHE A 158 10.82 7.27 0.27
N TRP A 159 9.78 7.07 -0.55
CA TRP A 159 8.43 6.94 -0.03
C TRP A 159 8.30 5.73 0.88
N MET A 160 8.77 4.56 0.46
CA MET A 160 8.85 3.35 1.29
C MET A 160 9.72 3.57 2.53
N PHE A 161 10.89 4.19 2.37
CA PHE A 161 11.81 4.41 3.49
C PHE A 161 11.19 5.26 4.61
N PHE A 162 10.53 6.37 4.27
CA PHE A 162 9.99 7.29 5.26
C PHE A 162 8.54 7.00 5.69
N ARG A 163 7.73 6.36 4.84
CA ARG A 163 6.30 6.13 5.11
C ARG A 163 5.91 4.66 5.21
N GLY A 164 6.81 3.73 4.91
CA GLY A 164 6.57 2.29 5.06
C GLY A 164 6.41 1.91 6.52
N LYS A 165 5.26 1.30 6.85
CA LYS A 165 5.00 0.68 8.16
C LYS A 165 5.71 -0.66 8.22
N TYR A 166 6.23 -1.03 9.38
CA TYR A 166 6.70 -2.40 9.57
C TYR A 166 5.51 -3.36 9.68
N VAL A 167 5.67 -4.55 9.14
CA VAL A 167 4.68 -5.62 9.26
C VAL A 167 4.52 -6.05 10.72
N ASP A 168 5.65 -6.27 11.40
CA ASP A 168 5.72 -6.66 12.80
C ASP A 168 7.12 -6.30 13.38
N PRO A 169 7.36 -6.49 14.70
CA PRO A 169 8.68 -6.26 15.30
C PRO A 169 9.79 -7.14 14.71
N VAL A 170 9.48 -8.34 14.23
CA VAL A 170 10.46 -9.23 13.59
C VAL A 170 10.91 -8.65 12.24
N GLY A 171 10.00 -8.08 11.46
CA GLY A 171 10.27 -7.36 10.23
C GLY A 171 11.16 -6.13 10.46
N PHE A 172 10.93 -5.40 11.56
CA PHE A 172 11.83 -4.33 11.99
C PHE A 172 13.24 -4.86 12.24
N LEU A 173 13.39 -5.88 13.09
CA LEU A 173 14.70 -6.45 13.40
C LEU A 173 15.42 -6.99 12.16
N LYS A 174 14.71 -7.70 11.27
CA LYS A 174 15.25 -8.19 9.98
C LYS A 174 15.75 -7.06 9.07
N SER A 175 15.11 -5.90 9.12
CA SER A 175 15.49 -4.76 8.29
C SER A 175 16.78 -4.06 8.78
N TRP A 176 17.04 -4.05 10.09
CA TRP A 176 18.09 -3.22 10.68
C TRP A 176 19.29 -3.97 11.26
N ILE A 177 19.09 -5.17 11.82
CA ILE A 177 20.17 -5.91 12.50
C ILE A 177 21.40 -6.09 11.58
N PRO A 178 21.27 -6.54 10.32
CA PRO A 178 22.44 -6.72 9.47
C PRO A 178 23.23 -5.43 9.25
N PHE A 179 22.55 -4.29 9.07
CA PHE A 179 23.19 -2.99 8.92
C PHE A 179 23.92 -2.56 10.19
N VAL A 180 23.29 -2.72 11.35
CA VAL A 180 23.92 -2.40 12.64
C VAL A 180 25.17 -3.26 12.86
N LEU A 181 25.12 -4.55 12.55
CA LEU A 181 26.28 -5.44 12.66
C LEU A 181 27.43 -5.03 11.73
N VAL A 182 27.13 -4.66 10.49
CA VAL A 182 28.14 -4.15 9.54
C VAL A 182 28.78 -2.87 10.08
N VAL A 183 27.99 -1.92 10.58
CA VAL A 183 28.51 -0.67 11.16
C VAL A 183 29.39 -0.95 12.38
N ILE A 184 28.99 -1.87 13.26
CA ILE A 184 29.78 -2.29 14.42
C ILE A 184 31.13 -2.89 13.97
N ILE A 185 31.12 -3.80 13.00
CA ILE A 185 32.35 -4.41 12.48
C ILE A 185 33.28 -3.35 11.89
N ILE A 186 32.75 -2.44 11.07
CA ILE A 186 33.55 -1.35 10.48
C ILE A 186 34.13 -0.45 11.57
N TYR A 187 33.33 -0.09 12.57
CA TYR A 187 33.77 0.76 13.68
C TYR A 187 34.90 0.13 14.49
N PHE A 188 34.88 -1.18 14.73
CA PHE A 188 35.94 -1.88 15.48
C PHE A 188 37.13 -2.33 14.62
N ALA A 189 36.98 -2.32 13.29
CA ALA A 189 38.05 -2.65 12.35
C ALA A 189 38.92 -1.45 11.95
N VAL A 190 38.53 -0.23 12.33
CA VAL A 190 39.22 1.05 12.11
C VAL A 190 39.82 1.53 13.43
#